data_AF-A0A965QKU5-F1
#
_entry.id   AF-A0A965QKU5-F1
#
_cell.length_a   1.000
_cell.length_b   1.000
_cell.length_c   1.000
_cell.angle_alpha   90.00
_cell.angle_beta   90.00
_cell.angle_gamma   90.00
#
_symmetry.space_group_name_H-M   'P 1'
#
loop_
_entity.id
_entity.type
_entity.pdbx_description
1 polymer ?
#
loop_
_entity_poly.entity_id
_entity_poly.type
_entity_poly.pdbx_seq_one_letter_code
_entity_poly.pdbx_strand_id
1 'polypeptide(L)' 'MPGLGIISNPFAKINKRDPEHNTLLWYILGNRGQFEITNSLADLGRVCEEFCARGLDTVGIVGGDGTI' A
#
# COMPACT_ATOMS: atom_id res chain seq x y z
N MET A 1 1.88 -16.70 -10.17
CA MET A 1 2.39 -16.57 -8.79
C MET A 1 1.56 -15.51 -8.12
N PRO A 2 1.17 -15.69 -6.85
CA PRO A 2 0.41 -14.66 -6.18
C PRO A 2 1.24 -13.38 -6.00
N GLY A 3 0.66 -12.23 -6.30
CA GLY A 3 1.28 -10.92 -6.25
C GLY A 3 0.81 -10.11 -5.04
N LEU A 4 1.74 -9.37 -4.42
CA LEU A 4 1.47 -8.53 -3.25
C LEU A 4 1.35 -7.06 -3.65
N GLY A 5 0.23 -6.45 -3.29
CA GLY A 5 0.05 -5.01 -3.31
C GLY A 5 0.15 -4.43 -1.90
N ILE A 6 0.76 -3.26 -1.74
CA ILE A 6 0.76 -2.50 -0.50
C ILE A 6 0.17 -1.11 -0.77
N ILE A 7 -0.79 -0.72 0.06
CA ILE A 7 -1.40 0.61 0.06
C ILE A 7 -0.96 1.32 1.34
N SER A 8 -0.33 2.48 1.23
CA SER A 8 0.13 3.26 2.37
C SER A 8 -0.62 4.57 2.53
N ASN A 9 -1.19 4.77 3.72
CA ASN A 9 -1.75 6.05 4.14
C ASN A 9 -0.61 6.95 4.66
N PRO A 10 -0.29 8.08 4.00
CA PRO A 10 0.80 8.97 4.42
C PRO A 10 0.55 9.57 5.81
N PHE A 11 -0.70 9.61 6.27
CA PHE A 11 -1.08 10.12 7.58
C PHE A 11 -0.94 9.09 8.71
N ALA A 12 -0.64 7.82 8.39
CA ALA A 12 -0.44 6.78 9.39
C ALA A 12 0.67 7.18 10.38
N LYS A 13 0.47 6.85 11.67
CA LYS A 13 1.42 7.19 12.74
C LYS A 13 2.81 6.62 12.46
N ILE A 14 2.91 5.45 11.82
CA ILE A 14 4.18 4.81 11.47
C ILE A 14 4.98 5.67 10.47
N ASN A 15 4.34 6.21 9.43
CA ASN A 15 4.98 7.05 8.43
C ASN A 15 5.41 8.41 8.99
N LYS A 16 4.71 8.90 10.03
CA LYS A 16 5.13 10.11 10.77
C LYS A 16 6.32 9.84 11.69
N ARG A 17 6.41 8.64 12.27
CA ARG A 17 7.47 8.24 13.21
C ARG A 17 8.73 7.80 12.47
N ASP A 18 8.58 7.18 11.32
CA ASP A 18 9.63 6.64 10.48
C ASP A 18 9.35 7.05 9.02
N PRO A 19 9.93 8.17 8.55
CA PRO A 19 9.77 8.65 7.18
C PRO A 19 10.29 7.66 6.12
N GLU A 20 11.25 6.81 6.47
CA GLU A 20 11.85 5.83 5.56
C GLU A 20 11.04 4.54 5.44
N HIS A 21 9.99 4.38 6.25
CA HIS A 21 9.17 3.17 6.30
C HIS A 21 8.61 2.79 4.93
N ASN A 22 8.05 3.76 4.22
CA ASN A 22 7.49 3.56 2.88
C ASN A 22 8.59 3.21 1.85
N THR A 23 9.76 3.85 1.94
CA THR A 23 10.92 3.56 1.10
C THR A 23 11.38 2.11 1.28
N LEU A 24 11.44 1.65 2.54
CA LEU A 24 11.78 0.28 2.90
C LEU A 24 10.78 -0.74 2.35
N LEU A 25 9.47 -0.47 2.50
CA LEU A 25 8.42 -1.35 1.97
C LEU A 25 8.47 -1.44 0.44
N TRP A 26 8.64 -0.31 -0.23
CA TRP A 26 8.83 -0.27 -1.68
C TRP A 26 10.06 -1.09 -2.11
N TYR A 27 11.17 -0.94 -1.39
CA TYR A 27 12.39 -1.71 -1.65
C TYR A 27 12.19 -3.23 -1.47
N ILE A 28 11.49 -3.64 -0.41
CA ILE A 28 11.22 -5.06 -0.12
C ILE A 28 10.29 -5.69 -1.17
N LEU A 29 9.27 -4.97 -1.63
CA LEU A 29 8.38 -5.41 -2.70
C LEU A 29 9.13 -5.66 -4.01
N GLY A 30 10.14 -4.84 -4.28
CA GLY A 30 10.95 -4.91 -5.50
C GLY A 30 10.08 -5.00 -6.76
N ASN A 31 10.49 -5.82 -7.72
CA ASN A 31 9.77 -6.00 -8.98
C ASN A 31 8.64 -7.05 -8.93
N ARG A 32 8.31 -7.58 -7.73
CA ARG A 32 7.35 -8.69 -7.57
C ARG A 32 6.01 -8.26 -6.98
N GLY A 33 5.88 -7.00 -6.62
CA GLY A 33 4.65 -6.44 -6.11
C GLY A 33 4.46 -4.99 -6.50
N GLN A 34 3.46 -4.35 -5.92
CA GLN A 34 3.14 -2.95 -6.19
C GLN A 34 2.96 -2.20 -4.89
N PHE A 35 3.45 -0.96 -4.83
CA PHE A 35 3.32 -0.07 -3.69
C PHE A 35 2.64 1.21 -4.17
N GLU A 36 1.55 1.60 -3.50
CA GLU A 36 0.81 2.81 -3.79
C GLU A 36 0.60 3.63 -2.52
N ILE A 37 0.67 4.96 -2.64
CA ILE A 37 0.35 5.89 -1.55
C ILE A 37 -1.00 6.52 -1.85
N THR A 38 -1.93 6.44 -0.90
CA THR A 38 -3.31 6.94 -1.05
C THR A 38 -3.58 8.07 -0.07
N ASN A 39 -4.30 9.11 -0.50
CA ASN A 39 -4.66 10.24 0.35
C ASN A 39 -6.09 10.18 0.89
N SER A 40 -6.91 9.25 0.38
CA SER A 40 -8.32 9.11 0.75
C SER A 40 -8.82 7.66 0.64
N LEU A 41 -9.96 7.37 1.28
CA LEU A 41 -10.65 6.08 1.14
C LEU A 41 -11.15 5.82 -0.29
N ALA A 42 -11.47 6.87 -1.06
CA ALA A 42 -11.86 6.73 -2.46
C ALA A 42 -10.71 6.21 -3.32
N ASP A 43 -9.46 6.60 -3.00
CA ASP A 43 -8.27 6.09 -3.69
C ASP A 43 -8.07 4.60 -3.41
N LEU A 44 -8.43 4.12 -2.21
CA LEU A 44 -8.26 2.72 -1.83
C LEU A 44 -9.05 1.77 -2.73
N GLY A 45 -10.30 2.11 -3.05
CA GLY A 45 -11.13 1.32 -3.96
C GLY A 45 -10.54 1.22 -5.36
N ARG A 46 -10.13 2.37 -5.94
CA ARG A 46 -9.49 2.43 -7.26
C ARG A 46 -8.18 1.61 -7.29
N VAL A 47 -7.35 1.73 -6.27
CA VAL A 47 -6.07 1.00 -6.21
C VAL A 47 -6.29 -0.52 -6.09
N CYS A 48 -7.28 -0.94 -5.31
CA CYS A 48 -7.65 -2.36 -5.23
C CYS A 48 -8.10 -2.91 -6.60
N GLU A 49 -8.88 -2.15 -7.38
CA GLU A 49 -9.27 -2.54 -8.74
C GLU A 49 -8.04 -2.68 -9.66
N GLU A 50 -7.10 -1.74 -9.59
CA GLU A 50 -5.84 -1.79 -10.34
C GLU A 50 -4.98 -3.00 -9.95
N PHE A 51 -4.95 -3.34 -8.66
CA PHE A 51 -4.24 -4.51 -8.13
C PHE A 51 -4.85 -5.81 -8.65
N CYS A 52 -6.17 -5.94 -8.62
CA CYS A 52 -6.87 -7.07 -9.22
C CYS A 52 -6.59 -7.19 -10.73
N ALA A 53 -6.65 -6.08 -11.47
CA ALA A 53 -6.38 -6.07 -12.92
C ALA A 53 -4.94 -6.51 -13.26
N ARG A 54 -3.99 -6.30 -12.33
CA ARG A 54 -2.58 -6.70 -12.46
C ARG A 54 -2.30 -8.10 -11.91
N GLY A 55 -3.30 -8.80 -11.40
CA GLY A 55 -3.16 -10.15 -10.86
C GLY A 55 -2.51 -10.20 -9.47
N LEU A 56 -2.60 -9.11 -8.70
CA LEU A 56 -2.26 -9.10 -7.27
C LEU A 56 -3.48 -9.65 -6.49
N ASP A 57 -3.26 -10.66 -5.68
CA ASP A 57 -4.28 -11.39 -4.91
C ASP A 57 -4.22 -11.08 -3.41
N THR A 58 -3.15 -10.43 -2.96
CA THR A 58 -2.96 -10.05 -1.56
C THR A 58 -2.71 -8.55 -1.46
N VAL A 59 -3.42 -7.87 -0.56
CA VAL A 59 -3.25 -6.44 -0.31
C VAL A 59 -2.89 -6.20 1.16
N GLY A 60 -1.75 -5.55 1.40
CA GLY A 60 -1.37 -5.01 2.70
C GLY A 60 -1.74 -3.53 2.80
N ILE A 61 -2.34 -3.12 3.91
CA ILE A 61 -2.68 -1.71 4.15
C ILE A 61 -1.82 -1.19 5.30
N VAL A 62 -1.00 -0.18 5.03
CA VAL A 62 -0.25 0.58 6.03
C VAL A 62 -1.11 1.76 6.46
N GLY A 63 -1.82 1.57 7.57
CA GLY A 63 -2.77 2.53 8.09
C GLY A 63 -2.62 2.78 9.59
N GLY A 64 -3.41 3.71 10.09
CA GLY A 64 -3.82 3.76 11.50
C GLY A 64 -5.29 3.35 11.64
N ASP A 65 -5.85 3.46 12.86
CA ASP A 65 -7.20 2.98 13.20
C ASP A 65 -8.35 3.55 12.33
N GLY A 66 -8.13 4.63 11.58
CA GLY A 66 -9.13 5.21 10.65
C GLY A 66 -8.85 4.98 9.16
N THR A 67 -7.99 4.01 8.80
CA THR A 67 -7.64 3.69 7.39
C THR A 67 -8.54 2.58 6.80
N ILE A 68 -9.31 1.90 7.65
CA ILE A 68 -10.36 0.94 7.31
C ILE A 68 -11.64 1.36 8.04
#